data_AF-A0A9P6PPX0-F1
#
_entry.id   AF-A0A9P6PPX0-F1
#
_cell.length_a   1.000
_cell.length_b   1.000
_cell.length_c   1.000
_cell.angle_alpha   90.00
_cell.angle_beta   90.00
_cell.angle_gamma   90.00
#
_symmetry.space_group_name_H-M   'P 1'
#
loop_
_entity.id
_entity.type
_entity.pdbx_description
1 polymer ?
#
loop_
_entity_poly.entity_id
_entity_poly.type
_entity_poly.pdbx_seq_one_letter_code
_entity_poly.pdbx_strand_id
1 'polypeptide(L)'
;MAANLTTQVRDIDSLSTAVANADYTESITVEAAGEIDSLKAKAKVNQTVYSLRESIQKNIAAREAAELSARSKTELLVNMSHELRGPMNDIIGMTHQTLETELTPQQRENLMIVSNTAHSLLKTIDGLQSDLSN
;
A
#
# COMPACT_ATOMS: atom_id res chain seq x y z
N MET A 1 -39.72 35.74 3.94
CA MET A 1 -38.29 35.76 4.37
C MET A 1 -37.97 34.59 5.29
N ALA A 2 -38.68 34.38 6.41
CA ALA A 2 -38.43 33.27 7.35
C ALA A 2 -38.53 31.86 6.72
N ALA A 3 -39.56 31.56 5.93
CA ALA A 3 -39.74 30.24 5.31
C ALA A 3 -38.59 29.82 4.35
N ASN A 4 -37.99 30.79 3.66
CA ASN A 4 -36.84 30.55 2.78
C ASN A 4 -35.58 30.27 3.59
N LEU A 5 -35.31 31.03 4.66
CA LEU A 5 -34.19 30.73 5.56
C LEU A 5 -34.36 29.37 6.27
N THR A 6 -35.59 29.00 6.66
CA THR A 6 -35.85 27.70 7.31
C THR A 6 -35.57 26.52 6.39
N THR A 7 -35.94 26.61 5.11
CA THR A 7 -35.63 25.59 4.11
C THR A 7 -34.12 25.47 3.92
N GLN A 8 -33.46 26.62 3.77
CA GLN A 8 -32.02 26.71 3.55
C GLN A 8 -31.16 26.21 4.71
N VAL A 9 -31.60 26.39 5.96
CA VAL A 9 -30.90 25.86 7.14
C VAL A 9 -31.03 24.34 7.22
N ARG A 10 -32.18 23.77 6.83
CA ARG A 10 -32.36 22.31 6.75
C ARG A 10 -31.49 21.66 5.67
N ASP A 11 -31.30 22.32 4.54
CA ASP A 11 -30.43 21.80 3.47
C ASP A 11 -28.97 21.71 3.94
N ILE A 12 -28.51 22.68 4.73
CA ILE A 12 -27.16 22.68 5.33
C ILE A 12 -27.04 21.58 6.41
N ASP A 13 -28.06 21.39 7.23
CA ASP A 13 -28.07 20.35 8.28
C ASP A 13 -28.03 18.93 7.69
N SER A 14 -28.77 18.72 6.60
CA SER A 14 -28.75 17.46 5.85
C SER A 14 -27.37 17.19 5.26
N LEU A 15 -26.74 18.21 4.64
CA LEU A 15 -25.38 18.11 4.12
C LEU A 15 -24.33 17.89 5.22
N SER A 16 -24.48 18.55 6.37
CA SER A 16 -23.61 18.35 7.54
C SER A 16 -23.69 16.90 8.05
N THR A 17 -24.90 16.33 8.03
CA THR A 17 -25.14 14.93 8.39
C THR A 17 -24.52 13.98 7.35
N ALA A 18 -24.67 14.26 6.05
CA ALA A 18 -24.06 13.48 4.98
C ALA A 18 -22.52 13.48 5.09
N VAL A 19 -21.91 14.65 5.31
CA VAL A 19 -20.47 14.81 5.56
C VAL A 19 -20.02 14.01 6.79
N ALA A 20 -20.78 14.05 7.89
CA ALA A 20 -20.49 13.27 9.09
C ALA A 20 -20.56 11.75 8.85
N ASN A 21 -21.41 11.32 7.93
CA ASN A 21 -21.56 9.93 7.50
C ASN A 21 -20.61 9.54 6.34
N ALA A 22 -19.65 10.41 5.99
CA ALA A 22 -18.73 10.24 4.87
C ALA A 22 -19.41 10.08 3.49
N ASP A 23 -20.64 10.55 3.35
CA ASP A 23 -21.34 10.67 2.07
C ASP A 23 -21.09 12.07 1.48
N TYR A 24 -20.21 12.10 0.49
CA TYR A 24 -19.88 13.31 -0.24
C TYR A 24 -20.52 13.28 -1.62
N THR A 25 -21.73 12.75 -1.80
CA THR A 25 -22.43 12.80 -3.10
C THR A 25 -23.43 13.96 -3.17
N GLU A 26 -23.92 14.45 -2.03
CA GLU A 26 -24.89 15.54 -1.95
C GLU A 26 -24.32 16.96 -2.17
N SER A 27 -25.07 17.81 -2.88
CA SER A 27 -24.72 19.21 -3.14
C SER A 27 -25.98 20.10 -3.07
N ILE A 28 -25.83 21.32 -2.59
CA ILE A 28 -26.93 22.30 -2.52
C ILE A 28 -26.97 23.11 -3.82
N THR A 29 -28.08 23.03 -4.56
CA THR A 29 -28.38 23.88 -5.74
C THR A 29 -29.16 25.13 -5.28
N VAL A 30 -28.84 26.32 -5.79
CA VAL A 30 -29.34 27.60 -5.23
C VAL A 30 -30.19 28.39 -6.24
N GLU A 31 -31.43 28.71 -5.85
CA GLU A 31 -32.15 29.91 -6.28
C GLU A 31 -32.24 30.87 -5.09
N ALA A 32 -31.62 32.05 -5.16
CA ALA A 32 -31.67 33.01 -4.05
C ALA A 32 -31.53 34.47 -4.51
N ALA A 33 -32.58 35.25 -4.24
CA ALA A 33 -32.53 36.71 -4.16
C ALA A 33 -32.43 37.11 -2.68
N GLY A 34 -31.37 37.82 -2.28
CA GLY A 34 -31.48 38.79 -1.16
C GLY A 34 -30.43 38.83 -0.04
N GLU A 35 -29.68 37.78 0.30
CA GLU A 35 -28.69 37.89 1.40
C GLU A 35 -27.31 37.31 1.03
N ILE A 36 -26.41 38.24 0.70
CA ILE A 36 -25.04 37.97 0.21
C ILE A 36 -24.21 37.15 1.21
N ASP A 37 -24.41 37.29 2.53
CA ASP A 37 -23.60 36.57 3.52
C ASP A 37 -24.03 35.11 3.70
N SER A 38 -25.33 34.81 3.57
CA SER A 38 -25.84 33.43 3.49
C SER A 38 -25.35 32.74 2.21
N LEU A 39 -25.31 33.46 1.09
CA LEU A 39 -24.72 32.97 -0.17
C LEU A 39 -23.23 32.64 -0.02
N LYS A 40 -22.44 33.52 0.62
CA LYS A 40 -21.01 33.28 0.87
C LYS A 40 -20.77 32.06 1.76
N ALA A 41 -21.55 31.88 2.83
CA ALA A 41 -21.42 30.74 3.72
C ALA A 41 -21.68 29.41 2.97
N LYS A 42 -22.74 29.34 2.17
CA LYS A 42 -23.05 28.14 1.37
C LYS A 42 -22.06 27.89 0.25
N ALA A 43 -21.62 28.94 -0.44
CA ALA A 43 -20.58 28.82 -1.46
C ALA A 43 -19.30 28.26 -0.85
N LYS A 44 -18.93 28.69 0.36
CA LYS A 44 -17.77 28.16 1.08
C LYS A 44 -17.94 26.68 1.47
N VAL A 45 -19.11 26.29 1.95
CA VAL A 45 -19.42 24.87 2.26
C VAL A 45 -19.33 24.01 1.00
N ASN A 46 -19.97 24.43 -0.10
CA ASN A 46 -19.89 23.73 -1.37
C ASN A 46 -18.43 23.62 -1.85
N GLN A 47 -17.64 24.69 -1.75
CA GLN A 47 -16.21 24.67 -2.10
C GLN A 47 -15.44 23.65 -1.26
N THR A 48 -15.67 23.59 0.06
CA THR A 48 -15.02 22.60 0.93
C THR A 48 -15.43 21.17 0.60
N VAL A 49 -16.70 20.93 0.27
CA VAL A 49 -17.20 19.61 -0.16
C VAL A 49 -16.54 19.19 -1.47
N TYR A 50 -16.42 20.09 -2.45
CA TYR A 50 -15.71 19.81 -3.70
C TYR A 50 -14.23 19.48 -3.46
N SER A 51 -13.52 20.28 -2.66
CA SER A 51 -12.11 20.03 -2.34
C SER A 51 -11.90 18.72 -1.58
N LEU A 52 -12.84 18.34 -0.70
CA LEU A 52 -12.78 17.07 0.03
C LEU A 52 -13.01 15.88 -0.91
N ARG A 53 -14.01 15.95 -1.80
CA ARG A 53 -14.23 14.93 -2.85
C ARG A 53 -12.99 14.74 -3.72
N GLU A 54 -12.38 15.83 -4.17
CA GLU A 54 -11.17 15.79 -4.98
C GLU A 54 -10.00 15.15 -4.21
N SER A 55 -9.84 15.51 -2.93
CA SER A 55 -8.78 14.96 -2.08
C SER A 55 -8.97 13.48 -1.82
N ILE A 56 -10.21 13.02 -1.60
CA ILE A 56 -10.53 11.60 -1.42
C ILE A 56 -10.25 10.82 -2.70
N GLN A 57 -10.67 11.31 -3.87
CA GLN A 57 -10.37 10.66 -5.14
C GLN A 57 -8.87 10.55 -5.39
N LYS A 58 -8.11 11.62 -5.13
CA LYS A 58 -6.63 11.58 -5.21
C LYS A 58 -6.03 10.58 -4.22
N ASN A 59 -6.57 10.52 -3.00
CA ASN A 59 -6.08 9.59 -1.98
C ASN A 59 -6.35 8.13 -2.37
N ILE A 60 -7.53 7.82 -2.90
CA ILE A 60 -7.89 6.49 -3.42
C ILE A 60 -6.94 6.09 -4.55
N ALA A 61 -6.78 6.95 -5.57
CA ALA A 61 -5.89 6.66 -6.70
C ALA A 61 -4.43 6.48 -6.25
N ALA A 62 -3.94 7.32 -5.33
CA ALA A 62 -2.61 7.19 -4.76
C ALA A 62 -2.45 5.89 -3.95
N ARG A 63 -3.48 5.51 -3.19
CA ARG A 63 -3.50 4.26 -2.42
C ARG A 63 -3.50 3.04 -3.33
N GLU A 64 -4.33 3.01 -4.37
CA GLU A 64 -4.37 1.92 -5.35
C GLU A 64 -3.02 1.76 -6.05
N ALA A 65 -2.40 2.86 -6.48
CA ALA A 65 -1.07 2.85 -7.08
C ALA A 65 0.01 2.33 -6.10
N ALA A 66 -0.06 2.75 -4.83
CA ALA A 66 0.85 2.27 -3.79
C ALA A 66 0.65 0.77 -3.50
N GLU A 67 -0.59 0.29 -3.43
CA GLU A 67 -0.91 -1.12 -3.23
C GLU A 67 -0.45 -1.99 -4.40
N LEU A 68 -0.64 -1.53 -5.65
CA LEU A 68 -0.13 -2.23 -6.83
C LEU A 68 1.40 -2.31 -6.80
N SER A 69 2.08 -1.19 -6.51
CA SER A 69 3.54 -1.18 -6.41
C SER A 69 4.06 -2.09 -5.29
N ALA A 70 3.38 -2.10 -4.15
CA ALA A 70 3.72 -2.99 -3.04
C ALA A 70 3.56 -4.45 -3.45
N ARG A 71 2.44 -4.82 -4.08
CA ARG A 71 2.20 -6.19 -4.58
C ARG A 71 3.25 -6.62 -5.60
N SER A 72 3.56 -5.79 -6.60
CA SER A 72 4.60 -6.11 -7.58
C SER A 72 5.97 -6.31 -6.94
N LYS A 73 6.33 -5.52 -5.91
CA LYS A 73 7.57 -5.71 -5.16
C LYS A 73 7.57 -7.04 -4.39
N THR A 74 6.47 -7.38 -3.74
CA THR A 74 6.30 -8.66 -3.03
C THR A 74 6.45 -9.84 -3.99
N GLU A 75 5.75 -9.82 -5.13
CA GLU A 75 5.85 -10.87 -6.15
C GLU A 75 7.27 -11.03 -6.70
N LEU A 76 7.94 -9.92 -7.00
CA LEU A 76 9.32 -9.92 -7.47
C LEU A 76 10.26 -10.57 -6.46
N LEU A 77 10.13 -10.23 -5.18
CA LEU A 77 10.96 -10.81 -4.11
C LEU A 77 10.69 -12.32 -3.93
N VAL A 78 9.43 -12.74 -3.98
CA VAL A 78 9.07 -14.17 -3.92
C VAL A 78 9.72 -14.94 -5.07
N ASN A 79 9.60 -14.42 -6.29
CA ASN A 79 10.19 -15.04 -7.49
C ASN A 79 11.70 -15.11 -7.39
N MET A 80 12.37 -14.01 -7.05
CA MET A 80 13.82 -13.98 -6.86
C MET A 80 14.29 -14.98 -5.80
N SER A 81 13.60 -15.05 -4.65
CA SER A 81 13.96 -16.01 -3.59
C SER A 81 13.79 -17.46 -4.04
N HIS A 82 12.75 -17.78 -4.81
CA HIS A 82 12.57 -19.13 -5.37
C HIS A 82 13.66 -19.48 -6.39
N GLU A 83 14.00 -18.54 -7.28
CA GLU A 83 15.05 -18.72 -8.29
C GLU A 83 16.45 -18.82 -7.68
N LEU A 84 16.72 -18.16 -6.56
CA LEU A 84 18.00 -18.27 -5.86
C LEU A 84 18.13 -19.56 -5.04
N ARG A 85 17.02 -20.13 -4.56
CA ARG A 85 17.03 -21.38 -3.78
C ARG A 85 17.57 -22.56 -4.58
N GLY A 86 17.16 -22.69 -5.85
CA GLY A 86 17.61 -23.74 -6.77
C GLY A 86 19.14 -23.84 -6.88
N PRO A 87 19.84 -22.81 -7.42
CA PRO A 87 21.28 -22.83 -7.56
C PRO A 87 22.00 -22.95 -6.21
N MET A 88 21.42 -22.48 -5.11
CA MET A 88 22.02 -22.69 -3.79
C MET A 88 21.98 -24.14 -3.32
N ASN A 89 20.86 -24.84 -3.55
CA ASN A 89 20.77 -26.27 -3.28
C ASN A 89 21.75 -27.06 -4.16
N ASP A 90 21.92 -26.65 -5.42
CA ASP A 90 22.91 -27.26 -6.32
C ASP A 90 24.34 -27.05 -5.80
N ILE A 91 24.69 -25.82 -5.36
CA ILE A 91 26.00 -25.53 -4.75
C ILE A 91 26.24 -26.39 -3.51
N ILE A 92 25.24 -26.52 -2.63
CA ILE A 92 25.34 -27.36 -1.42
C ILE A 92 25.54 -28.83 -1.83
N GLY A 93 24.76 -29.32 -2.78
CA GLY A 93 24.86 -30.69 -3.29
C GLY A 93 26.22 -30.99 -3.89
N MET A 94 26.72 -30.12 -4.77
CA MET A 94 28.04 -30.26 -5.39
C MET A 94 29.18 -30.15 -4.36
N THR A 95 29.06 -29.25 -3.39
CA THR A 95 30.02 -29.12 -2.30
C THR A 95 30.04 -30.39 -1.45
N HIS A 96 28.88 -30.96 -1.15
CA HIS A 96 28.74 -32.20 -0.39
C HIS A 96 29.39 -33.39 -1.13
N GLN A 97 29.10 -33.57 -2.41
CA GLN A 97 29.73 -34.61 -3.25
C GLN A 97 31.25 -34.43 -3.32
N THR A 98 31.74 -33.20 -3.43
CA THR A 98 33.18 -32.92 -3.46
C THR A 98 33.85 -33.24 -2.11
N LEU A 99 33.16 -33.00 -0.99
CA LEU A 99 33.68 -33.30 0.35
C LEU A 99 33.89 -34.81 0.59
N GLU A 100 33.22 -35.67 -0.19
CA GLU A 100 33.36 -37.13 -0.16
C GLU A 100 34.59 -37.63 -0.94
N THR A 101 35.28 -36.78 -1.71
CA THR A 101 36.48 -37.17 -2.46
C THR A 101 37.75 -37.03 -1.64
N GLU A 102 38.87 -37.50 -2.19
CA GLU A 102 40.20 -37.21 -1.63
C GLU A 102 40.50 -35.71 -1.74
N LEU A 103 40.79 -35.08 -0.61
CA LEU A 103 41.03 -33.65 -0.48
C LEU A 103 42.19 -33.39 0.47
N THR A 104 42.96 -32.34 0.20
CA THR A 104 43.89 -31.80 1.20
C THR A 104 43.11 -31.19 2.38
N PRO A 105 43.73 -31.07 3.57
CA PRO A 105 43.08 -30.42 4.72
C PRO A 105 42.55 -29.02 4.41
N GLN A 106 43.31 -28.20 3.67
CA GLN A 106 42.90 -26.85 3.30
C GLN A 106 41.71 -26.83 2.33
N GLN A 107 41.65 -27.75 1.35
CA GLN A 107 40.51 -27.83 0.43
C GLN A 107 39.23 -28.23 1.16
N ARG A 108 39.31 -29.19 2.09
CA ARG A 108 38.18 -29.59 2.92
C ARG A 108 37.68 -28.43 3.79
N GLU A 109 38.59 -27.69 4.42
CA GLU A 109 38.23 -26.51 5.21
C GLU A 109 37.53 -25.44 4.34
N ASN A 110 38.07 -25.14 3.16
CA ASN A 110 37.47 -24.17 2.24
C ASN A 110 36.05 -24.60 1.82
N LEU A 111 35.84 -25.88 1.51
CA LEU A 111 34.52 -26.42 1.13
C LEU A 111 33.53 -26.41 2.31
N MET A 112 34.00 -26.63 3.54
CA MET A 112 33.17 -26.48 4.74
C MET A 112 32.71 -25.03 4.92
N ILE A 113 33.57 -24.05 4.67
CA ILE A 113 33.21 -22.63 4.70
C ILE A 113 32.16 -22.32 3.63
N VAL A 114 32.36 -22.81 2.41
CA VAL A 114 31.38 -22.65 1.31
C VAL A 114 30.03 -23.24 1.69
N SER A 115 30.00 -24.47 2.22
CA SER A 115 28.77 -25.13 2.67
C SER A 115 28.05 -24.34 3.76
N ASN A 116 28.77 -23.89 4.79
CA ASN A 116 28.18 -23.09 5.88
C ASN A 116 27.63 -21.75 5.38
N THR A 117 28.33 -21.12 4.44
CA THR A 117 27.90 -19.86 3.82
C THR A 117 26.64 -20.08 2.98
N ALA A 118 26.59 -21.15 2.20
CA ALA A 118 25.45 -21.51 1.39
C ALA A 118 24.18 -21.77 2.22
N HIS A 119 24.30 -22.50 3.34
CA HIS A 119 23.18 -22.71 4.27
C HIS A 119 22.74 -21.41 4.95
N SER A 120 23.67 -20.52 5.31
CA SER A 120 23.36 -19.21 5.88
C SER A 120 22.61 -18.33 4.88
N LEU A 121 22.97 -18.40 3.60
CA LEU A 121 22.29 -17.69 2.52
C LEU A 121 20.87 -18.23 2.28
N LEU A 122 20.69 -19.55 2.27
CA LEU A 122 19.35 -20.15 2.21
C LEU A 122 18.47 -19.71 3.37
N LYS A 123 19.01 -19.70 4.60
CA LYS A 123 18.28 -19.22 5.77
C LYS A 123 17.84 -17.75 5.64
N THR A 124 18.68 -16.90 5.05
CA THR A 124 18.32 -15.50 4.81
C THR A 124 17.28 -15.36 3.69
N ILE A 125 17.39 -16.14 2.61
CA ILE A 125 16.39 -16.21 1.54
C ILE A 125 15.03 -16.69 2.07
N ASP A 126 15.01 -17.72 2.92
CA ASP A 126 13.79 -18.24 3.55
C ASP A 126 13.18 -17.25 4.54
N GLY A 127 14.02 -16.52 5.28
CA GLY A 127 13.59 -15.42 6.15
C GLY A 127 12.87 -14.32 5.39
N LEU A 128 13.40 -13.91 4.23
CA LEU A 128 12.74 -12.93 3.35
C LEU A 128 11.35 -13.40 2.91
N GLN A 129 11.18 -14.67 2.51
CA GLN A 129 9.86 -15.19 2.15
C GLN A 129 8.88 -15.25 3.33
N SER A 130 9.37 -15.57 4.53
CA SER A 130 8.57 -15.60 5.75
C SER A 130 8.04 -14.21 6.13
N ASP A 131 8.89 -13.18 6.02
CA ASP A 131 8.50 -11.79 6.32
C ASP A 131 7.47 -11.25 5.32
N LEU A 132 7.42 -11.80 4.10
CA LEU A 132 6.42 -11.47 3.08
C LEU A 132 5.06 -12.18 3.30
N SER A 133 5.01 -13.22 4.14
CA SER A 133 3.82 -14.04 4.37
C SER A 133 3.02 -13.67 5.62
N ASN A 134 3.53 -12.72 6.43
CA ASN A 134 2.90 -12.17 7.64
C ASN A 134 2.33 -10.76 7.39
#